data_AF-J8HXE6-F1
#
_entry.id   AF-J8HXE6-F1
#
_cell.length_a   1.000
_cell.length_b   1.000
_cell.length_c   1.000
_cell.angle_alpha   90.00
_cell.angle_beta   90.00
_cell.angle_gamma   90.00
#
_symmetry.space_group_name_H-M   'P 1'
#
loop_
_entity.id
_entity.type
_entity.pdbx_description
1 polymer ?
#
loop_
_entity_poly.entity_id
_entity_poly.type
_entity_poly.pdbx_seq_one_letter_code
_entity_poly.pdbx_strand_id
1 'polypeptide(L)'
;EVKADKDGNWSFDFKDLPKYDGQGNEFKYTVNEVKVNGYETKVEGTTITNTYKNTETTEVSGKKVWDDNNAIDRPSTIKVDLLQNGQVIDTKEVSVATNWKYTFENLQAYDANGVAYKYEVKEQPVAGYKSEVNGYDITNTKIKDEPNVDPKDPSTDPKDPSTNPDKNSDSKVPPTTENDKPTLLPNTGGTSAEMSSILGGIVLFLLGGILLARQRIK
;
A
#
# COMPACT_ATOMS: atom_id res chain seq x y z
N GLU A 1 29.28 -1.61 -13.74
CA GLU A 1 27.93 -1.85 -13.19
C GLU A 1 28.10 -2.77 -11.99
N VAL A 2 27.52 -2.40 -10.84
CA VAL A 2 27.59 -3.20 -9.62
C VAL A 2 26.33 -4.05 -9.54
N LYS A 3 26.46 -5.32 -9.12
CA LYS A 3 25.35 -6.26 -9.00
C LYS A 3 25.40 -6.91 -7.62
N ALA A 4 24.24 -7.18 -7.05
CA ALA A 4 24.14 -7.97 -5.82
C ALA A 4 24.69 -9.39 -6.06
N ASP A 5 25.21 -9.99 -5.00
CA ASP A 5 25.45 -11.44 -4.97
C ASP A 5 24.12 -12.22 -4.77
N LYS A 6 24.23 -13.55 -4.63
CA LYS A 6 23.05 -14.43 -4.48
C LYS A 6 22.28 -14.17 -3.18
N ASP A 7 22.93 -13.58 -2.19
CA ASP A 7 22.36 -13.29 -0.87
C ASP A 7 21.83 -11.84 -0.80
N GLY A 8 21.94 -11.08 -1.89
CA GLY A 8 21.51 -9.68 -1.97
C GLY A 8 22.52 -8.70 -1.39
N ASN A 9 23.76 -9.11 -1.14
CA ASN A 9 24.80 -8.18 -0.70
C ASN A 9 25.40 -7.44 -1.90
N TRP A 10 25.56 -6.13 -1.73
CA TRP A 10 26.13 -5.26 -2.74
C TRP A 10 27.55 -4.88 -2.34
N SER A 11 28.53 -5.20 -3.20
CA SER A 11 29.91 -4.77 -3.01
C SER A 11 30.53 -4.36 -4.33
N PHE A 12 31.47 -3.42 -4.26
CA PHE A 12 32.24 -2.97 -5.40
C PHE A 12 33.70 -2.83 -4.99
N ASP A 13 34.58 -2.97 -5.95
CA ASP A 13 36.02 -2.96 -5.70
C ASP A 13 36.75 -2.26 -6.85
N PHE A 14 37.69 -1.38 -6.50
CA PHE A 14 38.55 -0.67 -7.44
C PHE A 14 40.01 -1.06 -7.14
N LYS A 15 40.59 -1.89 -7.99
CA LYS A 15 41.98 -2.38 -7.83
C LYS A 15 43.00 -1.48 -8.50
N ASP A 16 44.26 -1.67 -8.12
CA ASP A 16 45.43 -1.09 -8.77
C ASP A 16 45.42 0.45 -8.83
N LEU A 17 44.85 1.07 -7.80
CA LEU A 17 44.80 2.52 -7.67
C LEU A 17 46.16 3.07 -7.21
N PRO A 18 46.75 4.05 -7.92
CA PRO A 18 48.01 4.64 -7.51
C PRO A 18 47.85 5.37 -6.17
N LYS A 19 48.75 5.12 -5.22
CA LYS A 19 48.75 5.84 -3.94
C LYS A 19 49.26 7.27 -4.08
N TYR A 20 50.25 7.48 -4.94
CA TYR A 20 50.92 8.77 -5.14
C TYR A 20 50.80 9.25 -6.58
N ASP A 21 50.80 10.56 -6.77
CA ASP A 21 51.00 11.16 -8.08
C ASP A 21 52.48 11.17 -8.49
N GLY A 22 52.77 11.66 -9.70
CA GLY A 22 54.15 11.74 -10.21
C GLY A 22 55.07 12.70 -9.44
N GLN A 23 54.55 13.43 -8.46
CA GLN A 23 55.28 14.36 -7.61
C GLN A 23 55.45 13.83 -6.18
N GLY A 24 54.92 12.64 -5.88
CA GLY A 24 54.96 12.02 -4.56
C GLY A 24 53.83 12.43 -3.61
N ASN A 25 52.84 13.20 -4.07
CA ASN A 25 51.69 13.58 -3.25
C ASN A 25 50.65 12.45 -3.21
N GLU A 26 50.06 12.20 -2.05
CA GLU A 26 49.05 11.15 -1.90
C GLU A 26 47.71 11.55 -2.52
N PHE A 27 47.07 10.61 -3.22
CA PHE A 27 45.72 10.78 -3.72
C PHE A 27 44.69 10.50 -2.64
N LYS A 28 43.69 11.37 -2.53
CA LYS A 28 42.45 11.07 -1.79
C LYS A 28 41.40 10.56 -2.78
N TYR A 29 40.89 9.37 -2.53
CA TYR A 29 39.82 8.76 -3.31
C TYR A 29 38.45 8.99 -2.68
N THR A 30 37.45 9.21 -3.53
CA THR A 30 36.05 9.37 -3.14
C THR A 30 35.18 8.60 -4.13
N VAL A 31 34.11 7.99 -3.62
CA VAL A 31 33.09 7.35 -4.46
C VAL A 31 31.89 8.26 -4.59
N ASN A 32 31.21 8.20 -5.73
CA ASN A 32 29.92 8.82 -5.98
C ASN A 32 29.04 7.82 -6.71
N GLU A 33 27.72 7.95 -6.55
CA GLU A 33 26.76 7.18 -7.33
C GLU A 33 26.12 8.06 -8.40
N VAL A 34 25.88 7.50 -9.58
CA VAL A 34 25.03 8.12 -10.59
C VAL A 34 23.60 8.19 -10.03
N LYS A 35 22.98 9.37 -10.14
CA LYS A 35 21.62 9.61 -9.64
C LYS A 35 20.65 8.50 -10.08
N VAL A 36 20.02 7.87 -9.10
CA VAL A 36 18.93 6.91 -9.28
C VAL A 36 17.60 7.63 -9.06
N ASN A 37 16.69 7.56 -10.04
CA ASN A 37 15.40 8.22 -9.91
C ASN A 37 14.59 7.61 -8.74
N GLY A 38 13.94 8.44 -7.94
CA GLY A 38 13.18 8.00 -6.77
C GLY A 38 14.03 7.61 -5.56
N TYR A 39 15.36 7.78 -5.58
CA TYR A 39 16.22 7.54 -4.44
C TYR A 39 17.04 8.78 -4.08
N GLU A 40 17.28 8.97 -2.78
CA GLU A 40 18.27 9.90 -2.26
C GLU A 40 19.50 9.14 -1.81
N THR A 41 20.64 9.51 -2.39
CA THR A 41 21.94 8.90 -2.11
C THR A 41 22.67 9.68 -1.02
N LYS A 42 23.19 8.97 -0.03
CA LYS A 42 24.12 9.47 0.99
C LYS A 42 25.42 8.70 0.90
N VAL A 43 26.56 9.39 0.83
CA VAL A 43 27.89 8.78 0.79
C VAL A 43 28.68 9.13 2.06
N GLU A 44 29.12 8.11 2.78
CA GLU A 44 29.96 8.23 3.97
C GLU A 44 31.22 7.38 3.81
N GLY A 45 32.33 8.04 3.47
CA GLY A 45 33.58 7.35 3.10
C GLY A 45 33.40 6.55 1.81
N THR A 46 33.38 5.23 1.91
CA THR A 46 33.11 4.30 0.80
C THR A 46 31.72 3.65 0.89
N THR A 47 30.97 3.92 1.94
CA THR A 47 29.61 3.39 2.13
C THR A 47 28.62 4.29 1.40
N ILE A 48 27.82 3.70 0.52
CA ILE A 48 26.74 4.39 -0.21
C ILE A 48 25.41 3.87 0.35
N THR A 49 24.58 4.77 0.86
CA THR A 49 23.23 4.47 1.34
C THR A 49 22.22 5.11 0.42
N ASN A 50 21.36 4.29 -0.20
CA ASN A 50 20.24 4.75 -1.00
C ASN A 50 18.95 4.68 -0.18
N THR A 51 18.28 5.82 -0.04
CA THR A 51 16.98 5.92 0.63
C THR A 51 15.90 6.13 -0.41
N TYR A 52 14.93 5.22 -0.50
CA TYR A 52 13.80 5.41 -1.41
C TYR A 52 13.00 6.65 -0.99
N LYS A 53 12.85 7.58 -1.93
CA LYS A 53 12.01 8.77 -1.80
C LYS A 53 10.65 8.40 -2.37
N ASN A 54 9.70 8.14 -1.47
CA ASN A 54 8.29 7.92 -1.81
C ASN A 54 7.61 9.23 -2.26
N THR A 55 8.11 9.80 -3.36
CA THR A 55 7.64 11.07 -3.95
C THR A 55 6.63 10.84 -5.05
N GLU A 56 6.46 9.60 -5.49
CA GLU A 56 5.42 9.25 -6.45
C GLU A 56 4.07 9.30 -5.76
N THR A 57 3.18 10.13 -6.31
CA THR A 57 1.81 10.26 -5.86
C THR A 57 0.85 9.87 -6.97
N THR A 58 -0.35 9.49 -6.56
CA THR A 58 -1.48 9.14 -7.41
C THR A 58 -2.72 9.87 -6.92
N GLU A 59 -3.80 9.70 -7.65
CA GLU A 59 -5.12 10.22 -7.31
C GLU A 59 -6.19 9.14 -7.51
N VAL A 60 -7.26 9.26 -6.73
CA VAL A 60 -8.46 8.44 -6.85
C VAL A 60 -9.63 9.36 -7.14
N SER A 61 -10.17 9.24 -8.36
CA SER A 61 -11.30 10.03 -8.84
C SER A 61 -12.48 9.13 -9.17
N GLY A 62 -13.67 9.55 -8.76
CA GLY A 62 -14.91 8.80 -9.00
C GLY A 62 -16.13 9.70 -9.09
N LYS A 63 -17.24 9.13 -9.54
CA LYS A 63 -18.55 9.79 -9.54
C LYS A 63 -19.62 8.96 -8.84
N LYS A 64 -20.61 9.67 -8.31
CA LYS A 64 -21.83 9.10 -7.75
C LYS A 64 -22.94 9.11 -8.79
N VAL A 65 -23.55 7.95 -8.99
CA VAL A 65 -24.74 7.72 -9.80
C VAL A 65 -25.88 7.30 -8.89
N TRP A 66 -27.08 7.80 -9.22
CA TRP A 66 -28.32 7.44 -8.53
C TRP A 66 -29.23 6.70 -9.52
N ASP A 67 -29.54 5.45 -9.20
CA ASP A 67 -30.52 4.62 -9.89
C ASP A 67 -31.79 4.53 -9.02
N ASP A 68 -32.55 5.63 -9.00
CA ASP A 68 -33.66 5.82 -8.07
C ASP A 68 -34.91 6.42 -8.72
N ASN A 69 -34.96 6.44 -10.05
CA ASN A 69 -36.04 7.05 -10.82
C ASN A 69 -36.29 8.54 -10.45
N ASN A 70 -35.22 9.29 -10.18
CA ASN A 70 -35.26 10.69 -9.74
C ASN A 70 -36.09 10.90 -8.46
N ALA A 71 -35.82 10.06 -7.46
CA ALA A 71 -36.48 10.11 -6.17
C ALA A 71 -36.38 11.52 -5.51
N ILE A 72 -37.48 12.00 -4.94
CA ILE A 72 -37.57 13.34 -4.31
C ILE A 72 -36.98 13.38 -2.89
N ASP A 73 -36.81 12.23 -2.27
CA ASP A 73 -36.32 12.00 -0.90
C ASP A 73 -34.83 11.64 -0.86
N ARG A 74 -34.12 11.82 -1.98
CA ARG A 74 -32.68 11.63 -2.05
C ARG A 74 -31.97 12.54 -1.03
N PRO A 75 -30.97 12.03 -0.28
CA PRO A 75 -30.20 12.88 0.62
C PRO A 75 -29.44 13.96 -0.17
N SER A 76 -29.27 15.12 0.46
CA SER A 76 -28.55 16.25 -0.15
C SER A 76 -27.05 15.95 -0.33
N THR A 77 -26.48 15.14 0.56
CA THR A 77 -25.07 14.74 0.56
C THR A 77 -24.89 13.27 0.92
N ILE A 78 -23.74 12.71 0.51
CA ILE A 78 -23.24 11.41 0.95
C ILE A 78 -21.81 11.56 1.47
N LYS A 79 -21.33 10.56 2.20
CA LYS A 79 -19.92 10.46 2.60
C LYS A 79 -19.25 9.28 1.91
N VAL A 80 -18.14 9.56 1.24
CA VAL A 80 -17.29 8.59 0.56
C VAL A 80 -15.98 8.49 1.31
N ASP A 81 -15.68 7.31 1.82
CA ASP A 81 -14.43 6.99 2.48
C ASP A 81 -13.42 6.49 1.45
N LEU A 82 -12.19 6.99 1.53
CA LEU A 82 -11.01 6.44 0.86
C LEU A 82 -10.34 5.44 1.80
N LEU A 83 -10.10 4.23 1.29
CA LEU A 83 -9.40 3.18 2.00
C LEU A 83 -8.03 2.96 1.38
N GLN A 84 -7.00 2.88 2.22
CA GLN A 84 -5.66 2.43 1.88
C GLN A 84 -5.41 1.09 2.57
N ASN A 85 -5.17 0.03 1.79
CA ASN A 85 -4.97 -1.33 2.29
C ASN A 85 -6.09 -1.78 3.27
N GLY A 86 -7.33 -1.37 2.99
CA GLY A 86 -8.51 -1.71 3.82
C GLY A 86 -8.73 -0.82 5.04
N GLN A 87 -7.87 0.16 5.32
CA GLN A 87 -8.05 1.15 6.38
C GLN A 87 -8.56 2.48 5.83
N VAL A 88 -9.58 3.07 6.44
CA VAL A 88 -10.05 4.41 6.09
C VAL A 88 -8.97 5.44 6.43
N ILE A 89 -8.58 6.24 5.45
CA ILE A 89 -7.56 7.29 5.60
C ILE A 89 -8.06 8.70 5.32
N ASP A 90 -9.19 8.84 4.60
CA ASP A 90 -9.84 10.12 4.33
C ASP A 90 -11.33 9.92 4.04
N THR A 91 -12.14 10.97 4.19
CA THR A 91 -13.57 10.97 3.90
C THR A 91 -13.95 12.28 3.20
N LYS A 92 -14.67 12.18 2.07
CA LYS A 92 -15.22 13.34 1.38
C LYS A 92 -16.74 13.35 1.39
N GLU A 93 -17.29 14.54 1.59
CA GLU A 93 -18.70 14.81 1.37
C GLU A 93 -18.95 15.11 -0.11
N VAL A 94 -19.92 14.42 -0.71
CA VAL A 94 -20.26 14.52 -2.13
C VAL A 94 -21.72 14.92 -2.27
N SER A 95 -22.01 15.87 -3.15
CA SER A 95 -23.33 16.48 -3.27
C SER A 95 -23.61 16.98 -4.68
N VAL A 96 -24.79 17.58 -4.89
CA VAL A 96 -25.11 18.30 -6.12
C VAL A 96 -24.10 19.41 -6.41
N ALA A 97 -23.61 20.11 -5.38
CA ALA A 97 -22.65 21.21 -5.55
C ALA A 97 -21.30 20.74 -6.10
N THR A 98 -20.91 19.48 -5.83
CA THR A 98 -19.70 18.86 -6.41
C THR A 98 -20.00 18.14 -7.72
N ASN A 99 -21.18 18.35 -8.31
CA ASN A 99 -21.69 17.60 -9.46
C ASN A 99 -21.61 16.08 -9.25
N TRP A 100 -21.81 15.62 -8.01
CA TRP A 100 -21.70 14.22 -7.61
C TRP A 100 -20.35 13.58 -7.97
N LYS A 101 -19.27 14.37 -8.00
CA LYS A 101 -17.90 13.90 -8.25
C LYS A 101 -17.04 14.12 -7.02
N TYR A 102 -15.98 13.32 -6.92
CA TYR A 102 -14.97 13.44 -5.89
C TYR A 102 -13.61 12.99 -6.40
N THR A 103 -12.57 13.59 -5.84
CA THR A 103 -11.17 13.26 -6.12
C THR A 103 -10.38 13.33 -4.83
N PHE A 104 -9.57 12.31 -4.56
CA PHE A 104 -8.55 12.29 -3.52
C PHE A 104 -7.19 12.42 -4.20
N GLU A 105 -6.44 13.47 -3.88
CA GLU A 105 -5.18 13.82 -4.54
C GLU A 105 -3.98 13.53 -3.64
N ASN A 106 -2.78 13.53 -4.21
CA ASN A 106 -1.51 13.42 -3.49
C ASN A 106 -1.39 12.14 -2.63
N LEU A 107 -2.01 11.06 -3.07
CA LEU A 107 -1.94 9.76 -2.39
C LEU A 107 -0.60 9.12 -2.70
N GLN A 108 0.15 8.67 -1.69
CA GLN A 108 1.40 7.95 -1.95
C GLN A 108 1.15 6.69 -2.78
N ALA A 109 1.96 6.43 -3.79
CA ALA A 109 1.77 5.23 -4.61
C ALA A 109 2.30 3.95 -3.94
N TYR A 110 3.35 4.07 -3.11
CA TYR A 110 4.05 2.94 -2.49
C TYR A 110 4.26 3.16 -1.00
N ASP A 111 4.51 2.10 -0.24
CA ASP A 111 4.92 2.17 1.16
C ASP A 111 6.44 2.42 1.32
N ALA A 112 6.92 2.42 2.56
CA ALA A 112 8.35 2.63 2.86
C ALA A 112 9.27 1.51 2.32
N ASN A 113 8.71 0.35 1.98
CA ASN A 113 9.43 -0.80 1.43
C ASN A 113 9.32 -0.87 -0.11
N GLY A 114 8.64 0.08 -0.74
CA GLY A 114 8.40 0.11 -2.18
C GLY A 114 7.26 -0.83 -2.63
N VAL A 115 6.39 -1.29 -1.73
CA VAL A 115 5.20 -2.08 -2.07
C VAL A 115 4.05 -1.13 -2.41
N ALA A 116 3.36 -1.35 -3.53
CA ALA A 116 2.27 -0.48 -3.97
C ALA A 116 1.10 -0.49 -2.98
N TYR A 117 0.55 0.69 -2.67
CA TYR A 117 -0.68 0.80 -1.90
C TYR A 117 -1.88 0.39 -2.75
N LYS A 118 -2.80 -0.37 -2.15
CA LYS A 118 -4.11 -0.62 -2.72
C LYS A 118 -5.09 0.45 -2.23
N TYR A 119 -5.68 1.18 -3.17
CA TYR A 119 -6.73 2.15 -2.87
C TYR A 119 -8.11 1.64 -3.29
N GLU A 120 -9.10 1.87 -2.43
CA GLU A 120 -10.49 1.52 -2.64
C GLU A 120 -11.39 2.65 -2.11
N VAL A 121 -12.62 2.71 -2.60
CA VAL A 121 -13.63 3.67 -2.11
C VAL A 121 -14.80 2.91 -1.52
N LYS A 122 -15.40 3.50 -0.49
CA LYS A 122 -16.61 2.96 0.13
C LYS A 122 -17.56 4.09 0.46
N GLU A 123 -18.84 3.90 0.17
CA GLU A 123 -19.87 4.82 0.67
C GLU A 123 -20.27 4.44 2.09
N GLN A 124 -20.45 5.44 2.94
CA GLN A 124 -21.13 5.24 4.22
C GLN A 124 -22.61 4.88 3.99
N PRO A 125 -23.24 4.07 4.87
CA PRO A 125 -24.61 3.62 4.65
C PRO A 125 -25.59 4.79 4.44
N VAL A 126 -26.37 4.70 3.36
CA VAL A 126 -27.45 5.64 3.05
C VAL A 126 -28.77 4.91 3.24
N ALA A 127 -29.61 5.41 4.15
CA ALA A 127 -30.90 4.79 4.46
C ALA A 127 -31.79 4.67 3.21
N GLY A 128 -32.36 3.48 2.97
CA GLY A 128 -33.23 3.22 1.82
C GLY A 128 -32.51 2.95 0.49
N TYR A 129 -31.18 2.87 0.50
CA TYR A 129 -30.39 2.62 -0.71
C TYR A 129 -29.42 1.45 -0.53
N LYS A 130 -29.24 0.70 -1.63
CA LYS A 130 -28.17 -0.28 -1.78
C LYS A 130 -27.03 0.38 -2.59
N SER A 131 -25.80 0.27 -2.09
CA SER A 131 -24.62 0.87 -2.71
C SER A 131 -23.78 -0.19 -3.41
N GLU A 132 -23.30 0.11 -4.61
CA GLU A 132 -22.40 -0.72 -5.41
C GLU A 132 -21.23 0.11 -5.95
N VAL A 133 -20.01 -0.43 -5.89
CA VAL A 133 -18.79 0.24 -6.33
C VAL A 133 -18.24 -0.48 -7.57
N ASN A 134 -17.98 0.26 -8.65
CA ASN A 134 -17.34 -0.25 -9.86
C ASN A 134 -16.12 0.62 -10.19
N GLY A 135 -14.92 0.07 -9.96
CA GLY A 135 -13.69 0.87 -9.89
C GLY A 135 -13.79 1.84 -8.72
N TYR A 136 -13.96 3.13 -9.03
CA TYR A 136 -14.21 4.19 -8.06
C TYR A 136 -15.57 4.89 -8.26
N ASP A 137 -16.36 4.45 -9.24
CA ASP A 137 -17.71 4.98 -9.38
C ASP A 137 -18.65 4.27 -8.42
N ILE A 138 -19.54 5.03 -7.79
CA ILE A 138 -20.50 4.53 -6.80
C ILE A 138 -21.89 4.67 -7.40
N THR A 139 -22.68 3.60 -7.38
CA THR A 139 -24.10 3.61 -7.76
C THR A 139 -24.95 3.31 -6.55
N ASN A 140 -25.95 4.16 -6.27
CA ASN A 140 -27.02 3.83 -5.32
C ASN A 140 -28.29 3.45 -6.05
N THR A 141 -28.79 2.25 -5.77
CA THR A 141 -30.10 1.80 -6.21
C THR A 141 -31.09 1.90 -5.05
N LYS A 142 -32.25 2.52 -5.29
CA LYS A 142 -33.29 2.63 -4.26
C LYS A 142 -33.84 1.24 -3.91
N ILE A 143 -33.87 0.90 -2.63
CA ILE A 143 -34.48 -0.34 -2.16
C ILE A 143 -35.99 -0.19 -2.36
N LYS A 144 -36.58 -1.05 -3.18
CA LYS A 144 -38.04 -1.14 -3.29
C LYS A 144 -38.51 -1.91 -2.06
N ASP A 145 -39.42 -1.31 -1.30
CA ASP A 145 -40.17 -2.08 -0.30
C ASP A 145 -40.86 -3.23 -1.05
N GLU A 146 -40.44 -4.47 -0.80
CA GLU A 146 -41.30 -5.59 -1.14
C GLU A 146 -42.60 -5.39 -0.36
N PRO A 147 -43.78 -5.55 -0.98
CA PRO A 147 -45.01 -5.54 -0.22
C PRO A 147 -44.88 -6.63 0.83
N ASN A 148 -44.88 -6.20 2.10
CA ASN A 148 -44.91 -7.04 3.29
C ASN A 148 -45.93 -8.16 3.06
N VAL A 149 -45.46 -9.38 2.78
CA VAL A 149 -46.32 -10.55 2.71
C VAL A 149 -46.74 -10.79 4.15
N ASP A 150 -48.03 -10.56 4.44
CA ASP A 150 -48.65 -10.76 5.75
C ASP A 150 -48.07 -12.01 6.45
N PRO A 151 -47.58 -11.92 7.70
CA PRO A 151 -47.29 -13.08 8.50
C PRO A 151 -48.60 -13.83 8.75
N LYS A 152 -48.79 -14.96 8.07
CA LYS A 152 -49.86 -15.89 8.42
C LYS A 152 -49.49 -16.53 9.76
N ASP A 153 -49.99 -15.92 10.82
CA ASP A 153 -49.99 -16.48 12.17
C ASP A 153 -50.80 -17.79 12.19
N PRO A 154 -50.28 -18.84 12.84
CA PRO A 154 -51.01 -19.32 14.01
C PRO A 154 -50.11 -19.54 15.23
N SER A 155 -50.33 -18.68 16.20
CA SER A 155 -50.07 -18.81 17.63
C SER A 155 -50.38 -20.22 18.14
N THR A 156 -49.38 -20.83 18.77
CA THR A 156 -49.56 -21.62 20.01
C THR A 156 -48.35 -21.40 20.92
N ASP A 157 -48.62 -20.74 22.05
CA ASP A 157 -47.74 -20.49 23.20
C ASP A 157 -48.04 -21.53 24.32
N PRO A 158 -47.42 -21.50 25.52
CA PRO A 158 -46.09 -21.99 25.90
C PRO A 158 -46.13 -23.14 26.95
N LYS A 159 -44.98 -23.79 27.21
CA LYS A 159 -44.72 -24.41 28.51
C LYS A 159 -43.23 -24.40 28.90
N ASP A 160 -42.92 -23.55 29.88
CA ASP A 160 -41.71 -23.50 30.72
C ASP A 160 -41.83 -24.55 31.87
N PRO A 161 -40.91 -24.69 32.87
CA PRO A 161 -39.43 -24.61 32.95
C PRO A 161 -38.81 -25.92 33.52
N SER A 162 -37.49 -26.16 33.36
CA SER A 162 -36.64 -26.63 34.49
C SER A 162 -35.13 -26.84 34.18
N THR A 163 -34.31 -26.28 35.09
CA THR A 163 -33.07 -26.80 35.73
C THR A 163 -31.71 -26.84 34.99
N ASN A 164 -30.82 -25.91 35.41
CA ASN A 164 -29.34 -25.95 35.52
C ASN A 164 -28.81 -27.16 36.35
N PRO A 165 -27.47 -27.47 36.48
CA PRO A 165 -26.24 -26.74 36.07
C PRO A 165 -25.06 -27.58 35.49
N ASP A 166 -24.03 -26.87 35.02
CA ASP A 166 -22.58 -27.16 34.98
C ASP A 166 -22.01 -28.51 34.50
N LYS A 167 -21.23 -28.47 33.39
CA LYS A 167 -19.92 -29.14 33.30
C LYS A 167 -18.90 -28.35 32.48
N ASN A 168 -17.85 -27.96 33.21
CA ASN A 168 -16.52 -27.53 32.82
C ASN A 168 -15.95 -28.29 31.60
N SER A 169 -15.37 -27.56 30.64
CA SER A 169 -14.38 -28.10 29.72
C SER A 169 -13.14 -27.19 29.71
N ASP A 170 -12.27 -27.45 30.68
CA ASP A 170 -10.84 -27.16 30.58
C ASP A 170 -10.29 -27.69 29.25
N SER A 171 -9.68 -26.82 28.46
CA SER A 171 -8.71 -27.24 27.45
C SER A 171 -7.46 -26.39 27.59
N LYS A 172 -6.61 -26.94 28.45
CA LYS A 172 -5.22 -26.61 28.70
C LYS A 172 -4.41 -26.53 27.40
N VAL A 173 -3.77 -25.37 27.24
CA VAL A 173 -2.65 -25.08 26.33
C VAL A 173 -1.51 -26.09 26.54
N PRO A 174 -0.82 -26.50 25.47
CA PRO A 174 0.62 -26.74 25.54
C PRO A 174 1.42 -25.83 24.60
N PRO A 175 2.70 -25.58 24.93
CA PRO A 175 3.48 -24.45 24.41
C PRO A 175 4.27 -24.82 23.15
N THR A 176 4.55 -23.83 22.31
CA THR A 176 5.72 -23.87 21.42
C THR A 176 6.42 -22.53 21.40
N THR A 177 7.62 -22.60 21.94
CA THR A 177 8.81 -21.76 21.91
C THR A 177 8.91 -20.73 20.77
N GLU A 178 9.08 -19.49 21.22
CA GLU A 178 9.96 -18.44 20.73
C GLU A 178 10.91 -18.82 19.57
N ASN A 179 10.78 -18.13 18.45
CA ASN A 179 11.89 -17.82 17.58
C ASN A 179 11.90 -16.31 17.37
N ASP A 180 12.74 -15.63 18.16
CA ASP A 180 13.30 -14.34 17.75
C ASP A 180 13.92 -14.52 16.36
N LYS A 181 13.35 -13.85 15.37
CA LYS A 181 14.06 -13.52 14.14
C LYS A 181 13.70 -12.09 13.77
N PRO A 182 14.64 -11.13 13.83
CA PRO A 182 14.38 -9.82 13.26
C PRO A 182 14.08 -10.03 11.78
N THR A 183 12.93 -9.52 11.35
CA THR A 183 12.52 -9.50 9.95
C THR A 183 13.55 -8.67 9.18
N LEU A 184 14.57 -9.33 8.65
CA LEU A 184 15.58 -8.72 7.79
C LEU A 184 14.88 -8.27 6.51
N LEU A 185 14.80 -6.96 6.33
CA LEU A 185 14.45 -6.32 5.07
C LEU A 185 15.36 -6.90 3.96
N PRO A 186 14.84 -7.34 2.81
CA PRO A 186 15.69 -7.62 1.66
C PRO A 186 16.25 -6.29 1.14
N ASN A 187 17.58 -6.11 1.18
CA ASN A 187 18.26 -4.96 0.60
C ASN A 187 18.21 -5.04 -0.94
N THR A 188 17.18 -4.37 -1.47
CA THR A 188 16.96 -3.90 -2.84
C THR A 188 17.37 -4.82 -4.00
N GLY A 189 16.35 -5.46 -4.61
CA GLY A 189 16.19 -5.57 -6.06
C GLY A 189 17.20 -6.39 -6.87
N GLY A 190 16.89 -7.67 -7.12
CA GLY A 190 17.48 -8.44 -8.21
C GLY A 190 16.82 -9.82 -8.36
N THR A 191 16.10 -10.06 -9.46
CA THR A 191 15.42 -11.33 -9.73
C THR A 191 16.34 -12.36 -10.39
N SER A 192 16.15 -13.64 -10.05
CA SER A 192 16.14 -14.71 -11.06
C SER A 192 15.41 -15.95 -10.55
N ALA A 193 14.19 -16.19 -11.06
CA ALA A 193 13.68 -17.49 -11.44
C ALA A 193 12.32 -17.26 -12.13
N GLU A 194 12.17 -17.80 -13.32
CA GLU A 194 11.06 -17.51 -14.24
C GLU A 194 9.67 -17.82 -13.63
N MET A 195 8.72 -16.89 -13.80
CA MET A 195 7.30 -17.25 -13.86
C MET A 195 6.59 -16.40 -14.91
N SER A 196 5.94 -17.10 -15.82
CA SER A 196 5.19 -16.57 -16.95
C SER A 196 4.08 -15.62 -16.49
N SER A 197 4.04 -14.44 -17.12
CA SER A 197 2.84 -13.68 -17.54
C SER A 197 1.69 -13.49 -16.53
N ILE A 198 1.45 -12.24 -16.10
CA ILE A 198 0.31 -11.39 -16.53
C ILE A 198 0.28 -10.06 -15.72
N LEU A 199 0.21 -8.96 -16.47
CA LEU A 199 -0.18 -7.57 -16.13
C LEU A 199 0.57 -6.80 -14.99
N GLY A 200 1.44 -5.87 -15.42
CA GLY A 200 1.44 -4.52 -14.85
C GLY A 200 2.37 -4.21 -13.68
N GLY A 201 3.45 -4.97 -13.46
CA GLY A 201 4.52 -4.59 -12.53
C GLY A 201 5.70 -3.98 -13.27
N ILE A 202 5.99 -2.70 -13.05
CA ILE A 202 7.22 -2.06 -13.56
C ILE A 202 8.41 -2.75 -12.90
N VAL A 203 9.14 -3.55 -13.68
CA VAL A 203 10.45 -4.09 -13.32
C VAL A 203 11.44 -2.93 -13.30
N LEU A 204 11.74 -2.38 -12.12
CA LEU A 204 12.76 -1.34 -11.97
C LEU A 204 14.15 -1.98 -12.05
N PHE A 205 14.80 -1.83 -13.22
CA PHE A 205 16.23 -2.05 -13.37
C PHE A 205 16.98 -0.88 -12.69
N LEU A 206 17.37 -1.03 -11.42
CA LEU A 206 18.22 -0.06 -10.71
C LEU A 206 19.68 -0.23 -11.15
N LEU A 207 19.99 0.19 -12.38
CA LEU A 207 21.36 0.23 -12.90
C LEU A 207 22.10 1.46 -12.35
N GLY A 208 22.51 1.40 -11.08
CA GLY A 208 23.37 2.40 -10.45
C GLY A 208 24.83 2.23 -10.89
N GLY A 209 25.40 3.23 -11.57
CA GLY A 209 26.84 3.27 -11.84
C GLY A 209 27.58 3.92 -10.67
N ILE A 210 28.63 3.28 -10.15
CA ILE A 210 29.53 3.88 -9.15
C ILE A 210 30.70 4.55 -9.88
N LEU A 211 30.94 5.82 -9.58
CA LEU A 211 32.05 6.61 -10.08
C LEU A 211 33.11 6.76 -8.99
N LEU A 212 34.37 6.51 -9.36
CA LEU A 212 35.52 6.80 -8.52
C LEU A 212 36.16 8.12 -8.97
N ALA A 213 36.33 9.05 -8.04
CA ALA A 213 37.07 10.29 -8.26
C ALA A 213 38.32 10.33 -7.37
N ARG A 214 39.38 10.98 -7.85
CA ARG A 214 40.61 11.22 -7.11
C ARG A 214 40.94 12.71 -7.09
N GLN A 215 41.48 13.18 -5.97
CA GLN A 215 41.96 14.56 -5.82
C GLN A 215 43.33 14.57 -5.12
N ARG A 216 44.15 15.59 -5.43
CA ARG A 216 45.41 15.83 -4.73
C ARG A 216 45.15 16.42 -3.36
N ILE A 217 45.84 15.92 -2.34
CA ILE A 217 45.89 16.56 -1.03
C ILE A 217 46.81 17.80 -1.17
N LYS A 218 46.30 18.97 -0.82
CA LYS A 218 47.06 20.24 -0.79
C LYS A 218 47.90 20.33 0.47
#